data_AF-A0A1B9VJ72-F1
#
_entry.id   AF-A0A1B9VJ72-F1
#
_cell.length_a   1.000
_cell.length_b   1.000
_cell.length_c   1.000
_cell.angle_alpha   90.00
_cell.angle_beta   90.00
_cell.angle_gamma   90.00
#
_symmetry.space_group_name_H-M   'P 1'
#
loop_
_entity.id
_entity.type
_entity.pdbx_description
1 polymer ?
#
loop_
_entity_poly.entity_id
_entity_poly.type
_entity_poly.pdbx_seq_one_letter_code
_entity_poly.pdbx_strand_id
1 'polypeptide(L)'
;MLDSNPAAYYDHLKFISRQKVADSFIKRFRKTGGPHSWDIVTLSSVKKNALDFARIEWPKHYSNAPNFNGFPIGWPEIYHKFSYRPSFFDLAIWQHIAGEDVLQGLCIGRPSRGKTHLTINWIERSFAPNYFRGGILLPTLACAYEYARLLGCRRVLIKNPIDSDIYEKYGFTPFSLRGACGTYLGKELEHD
;
A
#
# COMPACT_ATOMS: atom_id res chain seq x y z
N MET A 1 33.97 5.42 -4.22
CA MET A 1 32.78 4.57 -4.02
C MET A 1 32.03 5.16 -2.85
N LEU A 2 30.92 5.84 -3.08
CA LEU A 2 30.13 6.40 -1.98
C LEU A 2 29.56 5.25 -1.16
N ASP A 3 29.87 5.24 0.14
CA ASP A 3 29.21 4.45 1.17
C ASP A 3 27.71 4.80 1.16
N SER A 4 26.95 4.13 0.29
CA SER A 4 25.51 4.31 0.23
C SER A 4 24.91 3.57 1.41
N ASN A 5 24.49 4.28 2.46
CA ASN A 5 23.62 3.73 3.49
C ASN A 5 22.42 3.08 2.79
N PRO A 6 22.30 1.74 2.78
CA PRO A 6 21.26 1.06 2.00
C PRO A 6 19.86 1.48 2.44
N ALA A 7 19.69 1.86 3.72
CA ALA A 7 18.42 2.37 4.21
C ALA A 7 18.03 3.69 3.53
N ALA A 8 18.95 4.65 3.45
CA ALA A 8 18.71 5.93 2.79
C ALA A 8 18.35 5.76 1.31
N TYR A 9 18.99 4.80 0.61
CA TYR A 9 18.66 4.48 -0.77
C TYR A 9 17.20 4.01 -0.92
N TYR A 10 16.77 3.02 -0.13
CA TYR A 10 15.40 2.51 -0.24
C TYR A 10 14.35 3.51 0.26
N ASP A 11 14.66 4.28 1.30
CA ASP A 11 13.79 5.35 1.78
C ASP A 11 13.58 6.42 0.70
N HIS A 12 14.63 6.76 -0.04
CA HIS A 12 14.53 7.67 -1.18
C HIS A 12 13.63 7.09 -2.29
N LEU A 13 13.78 5.80 -2.65
CA LEU A 13 12.92 5.19 -3.66
C LEU A 13 11.43 5.19 -3.25
N LYS A 14 11.14 4.89 -1.98
CA LYS A 14 9.77 4.93 -1.44
C LYS A 14 9.21 6.35 -1.44
N PHE A 15 10.05 7.34 -1.11
CA PHE A 15 9.66 8.74 -1.17
C PHE A 15 9.27 9.14 -2.61
N ILE A 16 10.14 8.84 -3.59
CA ILE A 16 9.90 9.14 -5.00
C ILE A 16 8.64 8.44 -5.51
N SER A 17 8.43 7.16 -5.19
CA SER A 17 7.23 6.43 -5.64
C SER A 17 5.95 7.09 -5.13
N ARG A 18 5.92 7.49 -3.85
CA ARG A 18 4.74 8.14 -3.25
C ARG A 18 4.53 9.55 -3.81
N GLN A 19 5.60 10.31 -3.99
CA GLN A 19 5.54 11.67 -4.54
C GLN A 19 4.98 11.66 -5.97
N LYS A 20 5.54 10.81 -6.86
CA LYS A 20 5.05 10.67 -8.25
C LYS A 20 3.57 10.33 -8.31
N VAL A 21 3.14 9.41 -7.45
CA VAL A 21 1.74 8.97 -7.39
C VAL A 21 0.85 10.08 -6.88
N ALA A 22 1.21 10.74 -5.77
CA ALA A 22 0.47 11.89 -5.24
C ALA A 22 0.34 13.01 -6.28
N ASP A 23 1.42 13.38 -6.95
CA ASP A 23 1.42 14.40 -8.00
C ASP A 23 0.52 14.01 -9.18
N SER A 24 0.55 12.74 -9.59
CA SER A 24 -0.29 12.23 -10.69
C SER A 24 -1.77 12.25 -10.32
N PHE A 25 -2.10 11.91 -9.08
CA PHE A 25 -3.45 12.04 -8.55
C PHE A 25 -3.92 13.48 -8.55
N ILE A 26 -3.16 14.40 -7.95
CA ILE A 26 -3.47 15.84 -7.92
C ILE A 26 -3.70 16.38 -9.34
N LYS A 27 -2.81 16.04 -10.29
CA LYS A 27 -2.96 16.44 -11.70
C LYS A 27 -4.25 15.92 -12.33
N ARG A 28 -4.62 14.66 -12.07
CA ARG A 28 -5.87 14.06 -12.59
C ARG A 28 -7.09 14.78 -12.03
N PHE A 29 -7.10 15.10 -10.73
CA PHE A 29 -8.24 15.77 -10.08
C PHE A 29 -8.47 17.19 -10.59
N ARG A 30 -7.39 17.97 -10.74
CA ARG A 30 -7.46 19.31 -11.34
C ARG A 30 -8.06 19.30 -12.74
N LYS A 31 -7.85 18.22 -13.52
CA LYS A 31 -8.39 18.08 -14.88
C LYS A 31 -9.85 17.64 -14.92
N THR A 32 -10.29 16.77 -14.01
CA THR A 32 -11.63 16.16 -14.09
C THR A 32 -12.68 16.84 -13.22
N GLY A 33 -12.33 17.91 -12.48
CA GLY A 33 -13.22 18.51 -11.49
C GLY A 33 -13.71 17.48 -10.45
N GLY A 34 -12.85 16.49 -10.15
CA GLY A 34 -13.21 15.31 -9.37
C GLY A 34 -13.67 15.68 -7.96
N PRO A 35 -14.31 14.73 -7.24
CA PRO A 35 -14.82 14.99 -5.90
C PRO A 35 -13.69 15.52 -5.00
N HIS A 36 -13.97 16.61 -4.28
CA HIS A 36 -13.06 17.30 -3.33
C HIS A 36 -12.45 16.37 -2.26
N SER A 37 -12.85 15.10 -2.19
CA SER A 37 -12.32 14.09 -1.27
C SER A 37 -10.83 13.77 -1.47
N TRP A 38 -10.23 14.12 -2.60
CA TRP A 38 -8.83 13.76 -2.90
C TRP A 38 -7.79 14.88 -2.69
N ASP A 39 -8.20 16.15 -2.55
CA ASP A 39 -7.29 17.30 -2.28
C ASP A 39 -6.65 17.27 -0.88
N ILE A 40 -6.70 16.09 -0.29
CA ILE A 40 -6.61 15.85 1.14
C ILE A 40 -5.85 14.53 1.41
N VAL A 41 -5.54 13.74 0.37
CA VAL A 41 -4.88 12.44 0.56
C VAL A 41 -3.37 12.59 0.65
N THR A 42 -2.78 12.11 1.73
CA THR A 42 -1.33 12.07 1.95
C THR A 42 -0.81 10.64 1.95
N LEU A 43 0.22 10.38 1.16
CA LEU A 43 0.89 9.07 1.03
C LEU A 43 2.24 9.12 1.74
N SER A 44 2.45 8.27 2.73
CA SER A 44 3.66 8.30 3.57
C SER A 44 4.17 6.91 3.95
N SER A 45 5.37 6.83 4.54
CA SER A 45 5.81 5.61 5.22
C SER A 45 4.95 5.32 6.44
N VAL A 46 4.83 4.05 6.80
CA VAL A 46 4.20 3.63 8.05
C VAL A 46 5.07 4.10 9.21
N LYS A 47 4.54 5.01 10.02
CA LYS A 47 5.19 5.59 11.20
C LYS A 47 4.42 5.21 12.47
N LYS A 48 5.01 5.52 13.63
CA LYS A 48 4.40 5.25 14.94
C LYS A 48 2.96 5.76 15.06
N ASN A 49 2.68 6.98 14.60
CA ASN A 49 1.33 7.54 14.61
C ASN A 49 0.32 6.71 13.79
N ALA A 50 0.75 6.18 12.64
CA ALA A 50 -0.10 5.31 11.82
C ALA A 50 -0.41 3.98 12.54
N LEU A 51 0.61 3.39 13.18
CA LEU A 51 0.46 2.16 13.95
C LEU A 51 -0.41 2.35 15.19
N ASP A 52 -0.25 3.47 15.90
CA ASP A 52 -1.09 3.82 17.05
C ASP A 52 -2.54 4.07 16.61
N PHE A 53 -2.76 4.78 15.51
CA PHE A 53 -4.10 5.00 14.95
C PHE A 53 -4.77 3.66 14.60
N ALA A 54 -4.08 2.78 13.86
CA ALA A 54 -4.63 1.46 13.50
C ALA A 54 -4.88 0.57 14.72
N ARG A 55 -4.08 0.71 15.79
CA ARG A 55 -4.24 -0.06 17.03
C ARG A 55 -5.39 0.45 17.90
N ILE A 56 -5.62 1.76 17.94
CA ILE A 56 -6.54 2.40 18.89
C ILE A 56 -7.88 2.76 18.24
N GLU A 57 -7.85 3.35 17.05
CA GLU A 57 -9.05 3.91 16.41
C GLU A 57 -9.78 2.88 15.55
N TRP A 58 -9.08 2.10 14.72
CA TRP A 58 -9.75 1.14 13.82
C TRP A 58 -10.63 0.11 14.55
N PRO A 59 -10.22 -0.47 15.70
CA PRO A 59 -11.05 -1.44 16.42
C PRO A 59 -12.42 -0.92 16.85
N LYS A 60 -12.55 0.40 17.06
CA LYS A 60 -13.83 1.04 17.43
C LYS A 60 -14.90 0.90 16.33
N HIS A 61 -14.47 0.59 15.10
CA HIS A 61 -15.35 0.51 13.94
C HIS A 61 -15.58 -0.91 13.42
N TYR A 62 -14.87 -1.92 13.95
CA TYR A 62 -14.96 -3.29 13.43
C TYR A 62 -16.28 -3.99 13.78
N SER A 63 -16.88 -3.70 14.94
CA SER A 63 -18.16 -4.31 15.33
C SER A 63 -19.32 -3.99 14.37
N ASN A 64 -19.22 -2.86 13.67
CA ASN A 64 -20.25 -2.37 12.76
C ASN A 64 -19.92 -2.67 11.29
N ALA A 65 -18.86 -3.44 11.03
CA ALA A 65 -18.36 -3.73 9.71
C ALA A 65 -18.72 -5.18 9.30
N PRO A 66 -19.77 -5.38 8.47
CA PRO A 66 -20.24 -6.73 8.14
C PRO A 66 -19.23 -7.58 7.37
N ASN A 67 -18.28 -6.93 6.67
CA ASN A 67 -17.26 -7.59 5.86
C ASN A 67 -15.86 -7.44 6.48
N PHE A 68 -15.76 -7.16 7.78
CA PHE A 68 -14.47 -7.12 8.45
C PHE A 68 -13.94 -8.54 8.62
N ASN A 69 -12.87 -8.85 7.89
CA ASN A 69 -12.09 -10.07 8.04
C ASN A 69 -10.67 -9.65 8.43
N GLY A 70 -10.49 -9.44 9.74
CA GLY A 70 -9.25 -8.93 10.31
C GLY A 70 -8.06 -9.89 10.14
N PHE A 71 -6.89 -9.42 10.55
CA PHE A 71 -5.69 -10.25 10.61
C PHE A 71 -5.59 -11.01 11.93
N PRO A 72 -4.92 -12.19 11.95
CA PRO A 72 -4.68 -12.92 13.20
C PRO A 72 -3.76 -12.18 14.18
N ILE A 73 -3.03 -11.16 13.70
CA ILE A 73 -2.11 -10.34 14.48
C ILE A 73 -2.31 -8.85 14.13
N GLY A 74 -2.04 -7.96 15.09
CA GLY A 74 -2.21 -6.52 14.89
C GLY A 74 -1.09 -5.87 14.06
N TRP A 75 -1.37 -4.69 13.49
CA TRP A 75 -0.40 -3.90 12.71
C TRP A 75 0.95 -3.64 13.37
N PRO A 76 1.07 -3.38 14.69
CA PRO A 76 2.38 -3.22 15.32
C PRO A 76 3.27 -4.46 15.17
N GLU A 77 2.68 -5.65 15.33
CA GLU A 77 3.41 -6.91 15.19
C GLU A 77 3.76 -7.21 13.73
N ILE A 78 2.81 -6.95 12.82
CA ILE A 78 3.06 -7.05 11.37
C ILE A 78 4.22 -6.12 11.00
N TYR A 79 4.17 -4.84 11.38
CA TYR A 79 5.19 -3.87 11.01
C TYR A 79 6.56 -4.21 11.61
N HIS A 80 6.62 -4.65 12.88
CA HIS A 80 7.87 -5.06 13.52
C HIS A 80 8.59 -6.18 12.75
N LYS A 81 7.86 -7.13 12.14
CA LYS A 81 8.43 -8.20 11.31
C LYS A 81 9.00 -7.72 9.97
N PHE A 82 8.74 -6.48 9.57
CA PHE A 82 9.10 -5.94 8.25
C PHE A 82 10.04 -4.71 8.35
N SER A 83 9.99 -3.96 9.45
CA SER A 83 10.68 -2.67 9.61
C SER A 83 12.20 -2.74 9.53
N TYR A 84 12.80 -3.88 9.91
CA TYR A 84 14.26 -4.09 9.86
C TYR A 84 14.79 -4.33 8.44
N ARG A 85 13.92 -4.37 7.42
CA ARG A 85 14.29 -4.58 6.01
C ARG A 85 13.99 -3.29 5.22
N PRO A 86 14.98 -2.42 4.99
CA PRO A 86 14.73 -1.14 4.32
C PRO A 86 14.13 -1.29 2.91
N SER A 87 14.45 -2.38 2.21
CA SER A 87 13.93 -2.68 0.87
C SER A 87 12.45 -3.02 0.83
N PHE A 88 11.82 -3.34 1.96
CA PHE A 88 10.41 -3.70 2.00
C PHE A 88 9.54 -2.48 1.72
N PHE A 89 8.46 -2.69 0.99
CA PHE A 89 7.49 -1.66 0.69
C PHE A 89 6.57 -1.45 1.90
N ASP A 90 6.29 -0.20 2.22
CA ASP A 90 5.34 0.18 3.24
C ASP A 90 4.59 1.43 2.78
N LEU A 91 3.32 1.55 3.15
CA LEU A 91 2.49 2.69 2.78
C LEU A 91 1.44 2.94 3.86
N ALA A 92 1.36 4.19 4.31
CA ALA A 92 0.24 4.73 5.06
C ALA A 92 -0.49 5.77 4.20
N ILE A 93 -1.80 5.62 4.11
CA ILE A 93 -2.70 6.50 3.35
C ILE A 93 -3.51 7.30 4.34
N TRP A 94 -3.31 8.60 4.36
CA TRP A 94 -3.98 9.55 5.24
C TRP A 94 -4.95 10.43 4.46
N GLN A 95 -5.97 10.93 5.14
CA GLN A 95 -6.89 11.92 4.59
C GLN A 95 -7.25 12.95 5.68
N HIS A 96 -7.02 14.22 5.39
CA HIS A 96 -7.37 15.38 6.23
C HIS A 96 -8.87 15.78 6.18
N ILE A 97 -9.74 15.12 6.95
CA ILE A 97 -11.19 15.35 6.93
C ILE A 97 -11.59 16.24 8.11
N ALA A 98 -12.36 17.30 7.86
CA ALA A 98 -12.93 18.15 8.90
C ALA A 98 -11.90 18.70 9.91
N GLY A 99 -10.67 19.00 9.45
CA GLY A 99 -9.59 19.51 10.29
C GLY A 99 -8.69 18.45 10.93
N GLU A 100 -8.96 17.15 10.68
CA GLU A 100 -8.23 16.05 11.29
C GLU A 100 -7.62 15.09 10.26
N ASP A 101 -6.40 14.60 10.52
CA ASP A 101 -5.76 13.56 9.71
C ASP A 101 -6.26 12.17 10.10
N VAL A 102 -7.06 11.57 9.22
CA VAL A 102 -7.63 10.24 9.41
C VAL A 102 -6.82 9.21 8.63
N LEU A 103 -6.34 8.17 9.30
CA LEU A 103 -5.68 7.04 8.64
C LEU A 103 -6.72 6.20 7.89
N GLN A 104 -6.63 6.20 6.57
CA GLN A 104 -7.54 5.48 5.68
C GLN A 104 -7.06 4.07 5.36
N GLY A 105 -5.75 3.82 5.37
CA GLY A 105 -5.24 2.47 5.11
C GLY A 105 -3.75 2.30 5.32
N LEU A 106 -3.38 1.03 5.47
CA LEU A 106 -2.01 0.56 5.62
C LEU A 106 -1.73 -0.55 4.62
N CYS A 107 -0.51 -0.57 4.10
CA CYS A 107 -0.04 -1.63 3.21
C CYS A 107 1.44 -1.93 3.47
N ILE A 108 1.79 -3.22 3.43
CA ILE A 108 3.16 -3.71 3.49
C ILE A 108 3.38 -4.74 2.38
N GLY A 109 4.51 -4.61 1.71
CA GLY A 109 4.97 -5.53 0.68
C GLY A 109 6.45 -5.86 0.79
N ARG A 110 6.84 -6.91 0.09
CA ARG A 110 8.20 -7.45 0.09
C ARG A 110 8.70 -7.68 -1.33
N PRO A 111 9.84 -7.10 -1.72
CA PRO A 111 10.51 -7.51 -2.94
C PRO A 111 11.10 -8.91 -2.79
N SER A 112 11.08 -9.65 -3.89
CA SER A 112 11.84 -10.89 -4.04
C SER A 112 13.35 -10.64 -3.93
N ARG A 113 14.12 -11.67 -3.55
CA ARG A 113 15.59 -11.56 -3.40
C ARG A 113 16.27 -11.10 -4.68
N GLY A 114 15.86 -11.65 -5.83
CA GLY A 114 16.36 -11.27 -7.15
C GLY A 114 15.69 -10.05 -7.77
N LYS A 115 14.85 -9.33 -7.00
CA LYS A 115 14.08 -8.16 -7.46
C LYS A 115 13.31 -8.42 -8.77
N THR A 116 12.78 -9.64 -8.95
CA THR A 116 11.95 -9.97 -10.12
C THR A 116 10.51 -9.54 -9.93
N HIS A 117 10.05 -9.50 -8.68
CA HIS A 117 8.71 -9.10 -8.28
C HIS A 117 8.67 -8.41 -6.92
N LEU A 118 7.65 -7.56 -6.73
CA LEU A 118 7.22 -7.02 -5.44
C LEU A 118 5.90 -7.68 -5.03
N THR A 119 5.83 -8.30 -3.85
CA THR A 119 4.59 -8.92 -3.35
C THR A 119 3.95 -8.02 -2.30
N ILE A 120 2.69 -7.64 -2.47
CA ILE A 120 1.87 -7.07 -1.40
C ILE A 120 1.46 -8.22 -0.48
N ASN A 121 1.84 -8.12 0.80
CA ASN A 121 1.60 -9.14 1.80
C ASN A 121 0.44 -8.79 2.73
N TRP A 122 0.28 -7.51 3.04
CA TRP A 122 -0.72 -7.01 3.97
C TRP A 122 -1.30 -5.71 3.41
N ILE A 123 -2.62 -5.61 3.37
CA ILE A 123 -3.35 -4.41 3.00
C ILE A 123 -4.64 -4.37 3.81
N GLU A 124 -4.88 -3.27 4.51
CA GLU A 124 -6.11 -3.07 5.27
C GLU A 124 -6.56 -1.62 5.16
N ARG A 125 -7.87 -1.43 5.02
CA ARG A 125 -8.53 -0.14 5.02
C ARG A 125 -9.19 0.13 6.36
N SER A 126 -9.34 1.41 6.68
CA SER A 126 -10.23 1.83 7.77
C SER A 126 -11.68 1.48 7.46
N PHE A 127 -12.40 1.06 8.51
CA PHE A 127 -13.85 0.85 8.50
C PHE A 127 -14.60 2.01 9.16
N ALA A 128 -13.91 3.10 9.49
CA ALA A 128 -14.55 4.32 9.97
C ALA A 128 -15.56 4.87 8.92
N PRO A 129 -16.68 5.47 9.35
CA PRO A 129 -17.74 5.94 8.46
C PRO A 129 -17.27 7.07 7.52
N ASN A 130 -16.19 7.77 7.89
CA ASN A 130 -15.54 8.85 7.15
C ASN A 130 -14.70 8.31 5.98
N TYR A 131 -15.19 7.27 5.31
CA TYR A 131 -14.40 6.49 4.36
C TYR A 131 -14.04 7.30 3.13
N PHE A 132 -12.78 7.17 2.74
CA PHE A 132 -12.27 7.62 1.46
C PHE A 132 -13.03 6.94 0.30
N ARG A 133 -14.01 7.62 -0.33
CA ARG A 133 -14.94 7.05 -1.34
C ARG A 133 -14.27 6.33 -2.52
N GLY A 134 -13.03 6.68 -2.88
CA GLY A 134 -12.27 5.99 -3.94
C GLY A 134 -11.52 4.74 -3.49
N GLY A 135 -11.52 4.45 -2.19
CA GLY A 135 -10.80 3.37 -1.55
C GLY A 135 -9.28 3.44 -1.62
N ILE A 136 -8.63 2.65 -0.75
CA ILE A 136 -7.18 2.68 -0.60
C ILE A 136 -6.45 1.88 -1.67
N LEU A 137 -7.17 1.04 -2.42
CA LEU A 137 -6.55 0.06 -3.29
C LEU A 137 -5.85 0.73 -4.47
N LEU A 138 -6.51 1.67 -5.15
CA LEU A 138 -5.93 2.38 -6.28
C LEU A 138 -4.61 3.10 -5.92
N PRO A 139 -4.53 3.95 -4.85
CA PRO A 139 -3.27 4.58 -4.46
C PRO A 139 -2.24 3.56 -3.97
N THR A 140 -2.67 2.47 -3.33
CA THR A 140 -1.77 1.38 -2.92
C THR A 140 -1.10 0.72 -4.11
N LEU A 141 -1.89 0.30 -5.10
CA LEU A 141 -1.39 -0.35 -6.31
C LEU A 141 -0.48 0.59 -7.11
N ALA A 142 -0.88 1.86 -7.29
CA ALA A 142 -0.06 2.84 -7.98
C ALA A 142 1.32 3.03 -7.29
N CYS A 143 1.35 3.15 -5.97
CA CYS A 143 2.62 3.25 -5.22
C CYS A 143 3.46 1.96 -5.34
N ALA A 144 2.81 0.80 -5.26
CA ALA A 144 3.49 -0.47 -5.40
C ALA A 144 4.10 -0.64 -6.80
N TYR A 145 3.40 -0.22 -7.86
CA TYR A 145 3.91 -0.26 -9.23
C TYR A 145 5.13 0.64 -9.40
N GLU A 146 5.03 1.90 -8.96
CA GLU A 146 6.16 2.84 -9.05
C GLU A 146 7.37 2.36 -8.25
N TYR A 147 7.16 1.88 -7.03
CA TYR A 147 8.25 1.34 -6.22
C TYR A 147 8.86 0.07 -6.84
N ALA A 148 8.03 -0.82 -7.38
CA ALA A 148 8.50 -2.01 -8.09
C ALA A 148 9.34 -1.65 -9.33
N ARG A 149 8.91 -0.67 -10.13
CA ARG A 149 9.68 -0.15 -11.28
C ARG A 149 11.03 0.41 -10.84
N LEU A 150 11.06 1.25 -9.80
CA LEU A 150 12.30 1.82 -9.24
C LEU A 150 13.26 0.74 -8.71
N LEU A 151 12.73 -0.38 -8.24
CA LEU A 151 13.54 -1.54 -7.81
C LEU A 151 14.04 -2.40 -8.98
N GLY A 152 13.53 -2.21 -10.20
CA GLY A 152 13.79 -3.08 -11.34
C GLY A 152 12.96 -4.37 -11.34
N CYS A 153 11.87 -4.43 -10.56
CA CYS A 153 10.93 -5.54 -10.59
C CYS A 153 10.13 -5.53 -11.90
N ARG A 154 9.83 -6.73 -12.40
CA ARG A 154 9.03 -6.92 -13.63
C ARG A 154 7.55 -7.06 -13.36
N ARG A 155 7.17 -7.37 -12.12
CA ARG A 155 5.77 -7.60 -11.74
C ARG A 155 5.46 -7.22 -10.29
N VAL A 156 4.18 -7.01 -10.02
CA VAL A 156 3.63 -6.94 -8.67
C VAL A 156 2.74 -8.15 -8.44
N LEU A 157 2.81 -8.72 -7.23
CA LEU A 157 2.00 -9.84 -6.80
C LEU A 157 1.11 -9.44 -5.62
N ILE A 158 -0.09 -10.02 -5.53
CA ILE A 158 -0.94 -10.01 -4.32
C ILE A 158 -0.89 -11.41 -3.73
N LYS A 159 -0.50 -11.54 -2.46
CA LYS A 159 -0.49 -12.83 -1.77
C LYS A 159 -1.82 -13.04 -1.05
N ASN A 160 -2.40 -14.23 -1.18
CA ASN A 160 -3.62 -14.68 -0.50
C ASN A 160 -4.75 -13.64 -0.56
N PRO A 161 -5.20 -13.21 -1.76
CA PRO A 161 -6.30 -12.27 -1.87
C PRO A 161 -7.57 -12.86 -1.22
N ILE A 162 -8.27 -12.06 -0.42
CA ILE A 162 -9.56 -12.45 0.16
C ILE A 162 -10.63 -12.51 -0.95
N ASP A 163 -10.57 -11.55 -1.87
CA ASP A 163 -11.46 -11.43 -3.03
C ASP A 163 -10.57 -11.12 -4.25
N SER A 164 -10.48 -12.06 -5.19
CA SER A 164 -9.67 -11.92 -6.40
C SER A 164 -10.24 -10.90 -7.37
N ASP A 165 -11.57 -10.80 -7.47
CA ASP A 165 -12.29 -10.05 -8.48
C ASP A 165 -12.02 -8.54 -8.36
N ILE A 166 -11.75 -8.08 -7.13
CA ILE A 166 -11.35 -6.71 -6.87
C ILE A 166 -10.04 -6.37 -7.57
N TYR A 167 -9.07 -7.30 -7.61
CA TYR A 167 -7.76 -7.09 -8.21
C TYR A 167 -7.76 -7.36 -9.72
N GLU A 168 -8.61 -8.25 -10.22
CA GLU A 168 -8.76 -8.53 -11.65
C GLU A 168 -9.16 -7.28 -12.44
N LYS A 169 -9.96 -6.39 -11.84
CA LYS A 169 -10.30 -5.06 -12.40
C LYS A 169 -9.07 -4.17 -12.64
N TYR A 170 -7.96 -4.46 -11.98
CA TYR A 170 -6.67 -3.78 -12.16
C TYR A 170 -5.70 -4.57 -13.04
N GLY A 171 -6.17 -5.65 -13.67
CA GLY A 171 -5.40 -6.52 -14.57
C GLY A 171 -4.47 -7.48 -13.85
N PHE A 172 -4.79 -7.88 -12.63
CA PHE A 172 -4.13 -9.00 -11.96
C PHE A 172 -4.75 -10.33 -12.44
N THR A 173 -3.93 -11.36 -12.59
CA THR A 173 -4.37 -12.72 -12.96
C THR A 173 -3.74 -13.77 -12.04
N PRO A 174 -4.30 -14.99 -11.92
CA PRO A 174 -3.66 -16.07 -11.18
C PRO A 174 -2.20 -16.28 -11.54
N PHE A 175 -1.34 -16.42 -10.53
CA PHE A 175 0.10 -16.57 -10.69
C PHE A 175 0.64 -17.67 -9.77
N SER A 176 1.57 -18.49 -10.26
CA SER A 176 2.19 -19.56 -9.47
C SER A 176 3.67 -19.27 -9.23
N LEU A 177 4.06 -19.21 -7.95
CA LEU A 177 5.46 -19.16 -7.54
C LEU A 177 5.92 -20.57 -7.15
N ARG A 178 6.96 -21.08 -7.83
CA ARG A 178 7.53 -22.40 -7.54
C ARG A 178 8.01 -22.45 -6.08
N GLY A 179 7.51 -23.44 -5.32
CA GLY A 179 7.91 -23.66 -3.93
C GLY A 179 7.37 -22.63 -2.93
N ALA A 180 6.43 -21.77 -3.33
CA ALA A 180 5.79 -20.82 -2.42
C ALA A 180 4.51 -21.41 -1.82
N CYS A 181 4.30 -21.20 -0.53
CA CYS A 181 3.01 -21.45 0.11
C CYS A 181 2.07 -20.25 -0.11
N GLY A 182 0.83 -20.52 -0.49
CA GLY A 182 -0.25 -19.54 -0.69
C GLY A 182 -0.66 -19.36 -2.14
N THR A 183 -1.76 -18.65 -2.35
CA THR A 183 -2.26 -18.24 -3.67
C THR A 183 -1.71 -16.86 -4.02
N TYR A 184 -1.45 -16.63 -5.30
CA TYR A 184 -0.96 -15.34 -5.78
C TYR A 184 -1.76 -14.88 -6.99
N LEU A 185 -2.01 -13.58 -7.04
CA LEU A 185 -2.32 -12.89 -8.29
C LEU A 185 -1.12 -12.08 -8.71
N GLY A 186 -0.87 -11.97 -10.01
CA GLY A 186 0.25 -11.22 -10.57
C GLY A 186 -0.18 -10.25 -11.65
N LYS A 187 0.55 -9.13 -11.75
CA LYS A 187 0.45 -8.17 -12.82
C LYS A 187 1.85 -7.81 -13.31
N GLU A 188 2.12 -8.02 -14.59
CA GLU A 188 3.36 -7.58 -15.24
C GLU A 188 3.37 -6.04 -15.34
N LEU A 189 4.56 -5.47 -15.18
CA LEU A 189 4.80 -4.04 -15.30
C LEU A 189 5.35 -3.78 -16.69
N GLU A 190 4.72 -2.84 -17.40
CA GLU A 190 5.31 -2.26 -18.59
C GLU A 190 6.52 -1.43 -18.16
N HIS A 191 7.65 -1.73 -18.78
CA HIS A 191 8.86 -0.93 -18.70
C HIS A 191 8.88 -0.02 -19.91
N ASP A 192 8.77 1.29 -19.66
CA ASP A 192 8.98 2.34 -20.66
C ASP A 192 10.46 2.41 -21.09
#